data_AF-A0A0W0XVB7-F1
#
_entry.id   AF-A0A0W0XVB7-F1
#
_cell.length_a   1.000
_cell.length_b   1.000
_cell.length_c   1.000
_cell.angle_alpha   90.00
_cell.angle_beta   90.00
_cell.angle_gamma   90.00
#
_symmetry.space_group_name_H-M   'P 1'
#
loop_
_entity.id
_entity.type
_entity.pdbx_description
1 polymer ?
#
loop_
_entity_poly.entity_id
_entity_poly.type
_entity_poly.pdbx_seq_one_letter_code
_entity_poly.pdbx_strand_id
1 'polypeptide(L)'
;MVKPVAFLDVDHTLSFTDPNSDDGGTIYNEGLIKALLKKGIKDVYLFTDMTFSPHSIRDRRELVQLLQKKGFTVHGVLTPCDIMWSQLTGDQAVQINKALLQRKLSKYSGAPFEKVITDEPFTIEYPFVTELRHYSPQKNQPGCSYDEANKVFDPNAPSLPAHLETRSTMTKVFSDFLAEKTGYVDLSKEPGHQQGHTKSLMLDFFLHHKPDWISSILVVDDNINVIQGIGTYKETRNPKLPIGTLQIEQMESEEVYGAAIDEHLKTDPHFGVYYKLQQLIDDHIKHLNSSWFNPFLSSPQAKIEALELLKEELLNAFSTTEEVAIPTLIDNWQNAIKFKSVSTNASVPISTVISQHRNLFFTEHRDKLTSTQLFIEQLKVQFKPQNGKEEVLIVNPLHSIN
;
A
#
# COMPACT_ATOMS: atom_id res chain seq x y z
N MET A 1 -4.25 9.85 -11.29
CA MET A 1 -4.35 8.40 -11.54
C MET A 1 -4.71 7.66 -10.27
N VAL A 2 -5.59 6.66 -10.37
CA VAL A 2 -5.89 5.78 -9.24
C VAL A 2 -4.84 4.66 -9.15
N LYS A 3 -4.36 4.34 -7.96
CA LYS A 3 -3.24 3.41 -7.77
C LYS A 3 -3.36 2.62 -6.46
N PRO A 4 -2.77 1.40 -6.41
CA PRO A 4 -2.79 0.56 -5.23
C PRO A 4 -1.96 1.20 -4.11
N VAL A 5 -2.36 0.97 -2.87
CA VAL A 5 -1.61 1.38 -1.67
C VAL A 5 -1.35 0.17 -0.79
N ALA A 6 -0.22 0.17 -0.08
CA ALA A 6 0.02 -0.82 0.97
C ALA A 6 -0.17 -0.21 2.37
N PHE A 7 -0.89 -0.93 3.22
CA PHE A 7 -0.98 -0.68 4.65
C PHE A 7 -0.01 -1.65 5.33
N LEU A 8 1.08 -1.12 5.83
CA LEU A 8 2.19 -1.92 6.33
C LEU A 8 2.19 -1.84 7.85
N ASP A 9 1.88 -2.96 8.50
CA ASP A 9 2.28 -3.09 9.89
C ASP A 9 3.81 -2.97 10.03
N VAL A 10 4.25 -2.60 11.22
CA VAL A 10 5.65 -2.29 11.47
C VAL A 10 6.32 -3.40 12.27
N ASP A 11 5.87 -3.65 13.49
CA ASP A 11 6.57 -4.51 14.44
C ASP A 11 6.33 -5.97 14.05
N HIS A 12 7.39 -6.75 13.83
CA HIS A 12 7.34 -8.13 13.30
C HIS A 12 6.82 -8.27 11.85
N THR A 13 6.60 -7.15 11.15
CA THR A 13 6.20 -7.13 9.74
C THR A 13 7.26 -6.46 8.86
N LEU A 14 7.52 -5.17 9.09
CA LEU A 14 8.57 -4.40 8.42
C LEU A 14 9.88 -4.40 9.19
N SER A 15 9.82 -4.41 10.52
CA SER A 15 10.97 -4.34 11.42
C SER A 15 10.97 -5.51 12.38
N PHE A 16 12.12 -6.16 12.50
CA PHE A 16 12.37 -7.27 13.40
C PHE A 16 13.57 -6.94 14.28
N THR A 17 13.56 -7.44 15.51
CA THR A 17 14.73 -7.35 16.39
C THR A 17 15.87 -8.18 15.79
N ASP A 18 17.07 -7.59 15.70
CA ASP A 18 18.28 -8.28 15.28
C ASP A 18 18.78 -9.15 16.43
N PRO A 19 18.74 -10.50 16.30
CA PRO A 19 19.19 -11.39 17.36
C PRO A 19 20.71 -11.33 17.59
N ASN A 20 21.47 -10.71 16.68
CA ASN A 20 22.93 -10.60 16.76
C ASN A 20 23.43 -9.24 17.23
N SER A 21 22.51 -8.31 17.52
CA SER A 21 22.86 -6.99 18.02
C SER A 21 22.75 -6.96 19.54
N ASP A 22 23.85 -6.55 20.18
CA ASP A 22 23.90 -6.39 21.64
C ASP A 22 23.02 -5.23 22.14
N ASP A 23 22.65 -4.30 21.25
CA ASP A 23 21.83 -3.11 21.52
C ASP A 23 20.37 -3.22 21.06
N GLY A 24 19.92 -4.40 20.61
CA GLY A 24 18.54 -4.61 20.16
C GLY A 24 18.24 -3.92 18.83
N GLY A 25 19.22 -3.94 17.93
CA GLY A 25 19.17 -3.38 16.58
C GLY A 25 18.00 -3.91 15.77
N THR A 26 17.73 -3.25 14.64
CA THR A 26 16.56 -3.55 13.80
C THR A 26 16.99 -4.10 12.45
N ILE A 27 16.44 -5.26 12.09
CA ILE A 27 16.50 -5.82 10.73
C ILE A 27 15.21 -5.45 10.02
N TYR A 28 15.33 -4.81 8.86
CA TYR A 28 14.18 -4.48 8.01
C TYR A 28 13.89 -5.59 7.02
N ASN A 29 12.62 -5.82 6.71
CA ASN A 29 12.15 -6.79 5.73
C ASN A 29 12.43 -6.31 4.29
N GLU A 30 13.70 -6.41 3.87
CA GLU A 30 14.14 -5.97 2.54
C GLU A 30 13.47 -6.74 1.40
N GLY A 31 13.09 -8.00 1.63
CA GLY A 31 12.35 -8.81 0.65
C GLY A 31 11.00 -8.18 0.33
N LEU A 32 10.22 -7.83 1.36
CA LEU A 32 8.91 -7.19 1.20
C LEU A 32 9.03 -5.82 0.55
N ILE A 33 9.99 -5.00 1.01
CA ILE A 33 10.25 -3.67 0.45
C ILE A 33 10.56 -3.74 -1.05
N LYS A 34 11.49 -4.60 -1.46
CA LYS A 34 11.85 -4.76 -2.87
C LYS A 34 10.69 -5.29 -3.69
N ALA A 35 9.93 -6.24 -3.15
CA ALA A 35 8.76 -6.79 -3.84
C ALA A 35 7.71 -5.71 -4.11
N LEU A 36 7.35 -4.87 -3.13
CA LEU A 36 6.41 -3.76 -3.31
C LEU A 36 6.88 -2.78 -4.38
N LEU A 37 8.14 -2.33 -4.32
CA LEU A 37 8.72 -1.41 -5.30
C LEU A 37 8.71 -1.98 -6.72
N LYS A 38 9.12 -3.26 -6.86
CA LYS A 38 9.15 -3.97 -8.14
C LYS A 38 7.76 -4.16 -8.74
N LYS A 39 6.74 -4.27 -7.89
CA LYS A 39 5.32 -4.37 -8.29
C LYS A 39 4.63 -3.02 -8.44
N GLY A 40 5.37 -1.91 -8.28
CA GLY A 40 4.84 -0.56 -8.47
C GLY A 40 3.98 -0.05 -7.33
N ILE A 41 3.88 -0.76 -6.20
CA ILE A 41 3.21 -0.27 -4.99
C ILE A 41 4.19 0.63 -4.23
N LYS A 42 4.20 1.92 -4.58
CA LYS A 42 5.11 2.93 -4.00
C LYS A 42 4.44 3.82 -2.97
N ASP A 43 3.11 3.84 -2.94
CA ASP A 43 2.32 4.59 -1.99
C ASP A 43 2.01 3.70 -0.79
N VAL A 44 2.41 4.14 0.42
CA VAL A 44 2.25 3.34 1.64
C VAL A 44 1.73 4.17 2.82
N TYR A 45 1.00 3.50 3.70
CA TYR A 45 0.70 3.98 5.05
C TYR A 45 1.33 3.01 6.05
N LEU A 46 1.97 3.53 7.10
CA LEU A 46 2.33 2.68 8.23
C LEU A 46 1.05 2.44 9.04
N PHE A 47 0.74 1.19 9.35
CA PHE A 47 -0.54 0.75 9.89
C PHE A 47 -0.33 -0.03 11.19
N THR A 48 -0.19 0.69 12.30
CA THR A 48 0.41 0.16 13.54
C THR A 48 -0.53 0.30 14.73
N ASP A 49 -0.54 -0.70 15.63
CA ASP A 49 -1.32 -0.70 16.88
C ASP A 49 -0.53 -0.10 18.07
N MET A 50 0.01 1.11 17.90
CA MET A 50 0.89 1.74 18.89
C MET A 50 0.19 2.80 19.76
N THR A 51 0.72 3.01 20.96
CA THR A 51 0.57 4.25 21.73
C THR A 51 1.82 5.11 21.56
N PHE A 52 1.79 6.35 22.06
CA PHE A 52 2.90 7.29 21.88
C PHE A 52 3.85 7.27 23.08
N SER A 53 5.12 7.26 22.76
CA SER A 53 6.26 7.46 23.66
C SER A 53 7.38 8.13 22.87
N PRO A 54 8.37 8.77 23.53
CA PRO A 54 9.51 9.36 22.82
C PRO A 54 10.23 8.37 21.90
N HIS A 55 10.36 7.12 22.35
CA HIS A 55 10.98 6.04 21.57
C HIS A 55 10.14 5.68 20.33
N SER A 56 8.86 5.36 20.51
CA SER A 56 8.02 4.93 19.39
C SER A 56 7.83 6.04 18.33
N ILE A 57 7.77 7.32 18.73
CA ILE A 57 7.73 8.43 17.77
C ILE A 57 9.05 8.53 16.99
N ARG A 58 10.20 8.40 17.66
CA ARG A 58 11.52 8.40 17.03
C ARG A 58 11.64 7.26 16.02
N ASP A 59 11.31 6.03 16.43
CA ASP A 59 11.46 4.84 15.60
C ASP A 59 10.60 4.95 14.33
N ARG A 60 9.34 5.38 14.46
CA ARG A 60 8.47 5.59 13.30
C ARG A 60 8.98 6.71 12.39
N ARG A 61 9.56 7.79 12.94
CA ARG A 61 10.15 8.87 12.14
C ARG A 61 11.34 8.36 11.33
N GLU A 62 12.21 7.56 11.94
CA GLU A 62 13.38 6.97 11.28
C GLU A 62 12.95 5.98 10.18
N LEU A 63 11.94 5.14 10.45
CA LEU A 63 11.38 4.22 9.45
C LEU A 63 10.75 4.98 8.27
N VAL A 64 9.98 6.03 8.52
CA VAL A 64 9.42 6.88 7.45
C VAL A 64 10.54 7.42 6.56
N GLN A 65 11.61 7.95 7.15
CA GLN A 65 12.76 8.45 6.39
C GLN A 65 13.46 7.35 5.60
N LEU A 66 13.61 6.14 6.18
CA LEU A 66 14.19 4.99 5.50
C LEU A 66 13.37 4.59 4.27
N LEU A 67 12.06 4.45 4.41
CA LEU A 67 11.17 4.07 3.31
C LEU A 67 11.17 5.14 2.21
N GLN A 68 11.15 6.42 2.57
CA GLN A 68 11.26 7.52 1.62
C GLN A 68 12.59 7.48 0.86
N LYS A 69 13.71 7.21 1.54
CA LYS A 69 15.03 7.02 0.89
C LYS A 69 15.05 5.82 -0.07
N LYS A 70 14.23 4.81 0.17
CA LYS A 70 14.08 3.63 -0.71
C LYS A 70 13.11 3.86 -1.89
N GLY A 71 12.48 5.03 -1.97
CA GLY A 71 11.62 5.41 -3.09
C GLY A 71 10.11 5.26 -2.84
N PHE A 72 9.69 5.06 -1.60
CA PHE A 72 8.27 5.11 -1.25
C PHE A 72 7.77 6.53 -1.00
N THR A 73 6.49 6.74 -1.28
CA THR A 73 5.71 7.86 -0.74
C THR A 73 4.96 7.36 0.50
N VAL A 74 5.42 7.76 1.68
CA VAL A 74 4.74 7.45 2.94
C VAL A 74 3.72 8.54 3.24
N HIS A 75 2.43 8.19 3.18
CA HIS A 75 1.32 9.14 3.30
C HIS A 75 0.95 9.48 4.74
N GLY A 76 1.27 8.59 5.68
CA GLY A 76 1.00 8.81 7.10
C GLY A 76 1.26 7.56 7.94
N VAL A 77 1.20 7.75 9.26
CA VAL A 77 1.25 6.68 10.25
C VAL A 77 -0.13 6.58 10.90
N LEU A 78 -0.88 5.56 10.49
CA LEU A 78 -2.22 5.27 10.97
C LEU A 78 -2.13 4.51 12.30
N THR A 79 -2.84 5.01 13.31
CA THR A 79 -2.89 4.39 14.64
C THR A 79 -4.33 4.30 15.16
N PRO A 80 -4.62 3.44 16.16
CA PRO A 80 -5.93 3.43 16.79
C PRO A 80 -6.33 4.78 17.38
N CYS A 81 -5.34 5.61 17.72
CA CYS A 81 -5.59 6.92 18.29
C CYS A 81 -6.32 7.84 17.30
N ASP A 82 -6.16 7.64 15.99
CA ASP A 82 -6.83 8.46 14.97
C ASP A 82 -8.36 8.40 15.04
N ILE A 83 -8.93 7.30 15.53
CA ILE A 83 -10.39 7.07 15.56
C ILE A 83 -11.12 8.15 16.36
N MET A 84 -10.52 8.62 17.47
CA MET A 84 -11.17 9.57 18.38
C MET A 84 -10.26 10.67 18.92
N TRP A 85 -9.13 10.93 18.26
CA TRP A 85 -8.10 11.85 18.74
C TRP A 85 -8.64 13.22 19.17
N SER A 86 -9.54 13.83 18.40
CA SER A 86 -10.13 15.15 18.67
C SER A 86 -11.13 15.18 19.84
N GLN A 87 -11.55 14.02 20.34
CA GLN A 87 -12.60 13.88 21.35
C GLN A 87 -12.06 13.80 22.77
N LEU A 88 -10.74 13.65 22.94
CA LEU A 88 -10.08 13.52 24.24
C LEU A 88 -8.86 14.45 24.30
N THR A 89 -8.84 15.40 25.24
CA THR A 89 -7.65 16.23 25.50
C THR A 89 -6.65 15.54 26.43
N GLY A 90 -5.42 16.05 26.51
CA GLY A 90 -4.40 15.53 27.43
C GLY A 90 -4.84 15.58 28.90
N ASP A 91 -5.43 16.69 29.34
CA ASP A 91 -5.90 16.86 30.72
C ASP A 91 -7.06 15.92 31.04
N GLN A 92 -8.01 15.76 30.10
CA GLN A 92 -9.11 14.80 30.24
C GLN A 92 -8.59 13.36 30.31
N ALA A 93 -7.58 13.02 29.52
CA ALA A 93 -6.94 11.71 29.56
C ALA A 93 -6.27 11.43 30.91
N VAL A 94 -5.61 12.43 31.52
CA VAL A 94 -5.03 12.29 32.87
C VAL A 94 -6.12 12.09 33.93
N GLN A 95 -7.20 12.87 33.86
CA GLN A 95 -8.33 12.75 34.78
C GLN A 95 -8.94 11.36 34.73
N ILE A 96 -9.27 10.86 33.54
CA ILE A 96 -9.91 9.57 33.39
C ILE A 96 -8.97 8.41 33.70
N ASN A 97 -7.69 8.49 33.32
CA ASN A 97 -6.71 7.46 33.66
C ASN A 97 -6.61 7.29 35.18
N LYS A 98 -6.55 8.41 35.92
CA LYS A 98 -6.55 8.39 37.39
C LYS A 98 -7.84 7.78 37.95
N ALA A 99 -8.99 8.15 37.42
CA ALA A 99 -10.28 7.62 37.85
C ALA A 99 -10.39 6.11 37.62
N LEU A 100 -9.97 5.63 36.44
CA LEU A 100 -9.98 4.21 36.08
C LEU A 100 -9.02 3.37 36.94
N LEU A 101 -7.82 3.89 37.23
CA LEU A 101 -6.87 3.23 38.14
C LEU A 101 -7.45 3.05 39.56
N GLN A 102 -8.20 4.03 40.05
CA GLN A 102 -8.86 3.94 41.36
C GLN A 102 -9.95 2.87 41.42
N ARG A 103 -10.56 2.52 40.27
CA ARG A 103 -11.56 1.45 40.16
C ARG A 103 -10.94 0.05 40.17
N LYS A 104 -9.61 -0.07 40.08
CA LYS A 104 -8.87 -1.35 40.13
C LYS A 104 -9.41 -2.39 39.14
N LEU A 105 -9.71 -1.94 37.92
CA LEU A 105 -10.15 -2.83 36.85
C LEU A 105 -9.01 -3.79 36.49
N SER A 106 -9.35 -5.07 36.28
CA SER A 106 -8.39 -6.07 35.84
C SER A 106 -8.02 -5.92 34.37
N LYS A 107 -8.94 -5.39 33.56
CA LYS A 107 -8.79 -5.11 32.12
C LYS A 107 -9.60 -3.88 31.74
N TYR A 108 -9.13 -3.12 30.76
CA TYR A 108 -9.84 -1.99 30.16
C TYR A 108 -10.58 -2.40 28.87
N SER A 109 -11.28 -3.53 28.94
CA SER A 109 -12.10 -4.08 27.86
C SER A 109 -13.21 -4.97 28.43
N GLY A 110 -14.19 -5.33 27.62
CA GLY A 110 -15.29 -6.20 28.03
C GLY A 110 -16.30 -5.54 28.97
N ALA A 111 -17.25 -6.36 29.44
CA ALA A 111 -18.36 -5.94 30.29
C ALA A 111 -17.96 -5.19 31.58
N PRO A 112 -16.87 -5.57 32.30
CA PRO A 112 -16.47 -4.82 33.50
C PRO A 112 -16.05 -3.38 33.19
N PHE A 113 -15.31 -3.17 32.10
CA PHE A 113 -14.90 -1.84 31.67
C PHE A 113 -16.11 -1.02 31.19
N GLU A 114 -16.95 -1.63 30.34
CA GLU A 114 -18.20 -1.01 29.87
C GLU A 114 -19.07 -0.54 31.03
N LYS A 115 -19.27 -1.38 32.04
CA LYS A 115 -20.07 -1.03 33.23
C LYS A 115 -19.54 0.22 33.91
N VAL A 116 -18.22 0.41 34.00
CA VAL A 116 -17.65 1.61 34.62
C VAL A 116 -17.89 2.85 33.79
N ILE A 117 -17.63 2.78 32.48
CA ILE A 117 -17.78 3.95 31.58
C ILE A 117 -19.24 4.24 31.21
N THR A 118 -20.18 3.39 31.63
CA THR A 118 -21.63 3.60 31.50
C THR A 118 -22.34 3.90 32.81
N ASP A 119 -21.63 3.81 33.94
CA ASP A 119 -22.16 4.15 35.26
C ASP A 119 -22.56 5.63 35.30
N GLU A 120 -23.78 5.91 35.76
CA GLU A 120 -24.32 7.28 35.81
C GLU A 120 -23.46 8.20 36.71
N PRO A 121 -23.09 7.81 37.94
CA PRO A 121 -22.14 8.58 38.74
C PRO A 121 -20.83 8.89 38.01
N PHE A 122 -20.26 7.90 37.31
CA PHE A 122 -19.01 8.08 36.56
C PHE A 122 -19.18 9.06 35.40
N THR A 123 -20.27 8.95 34.64
CA THR A 123 -20.52 9.82 33.48
C THR A 123 -20.97 11.23 33.87
N ILE A 124 -21.58 11.43 35.04
CA ILE A 124 -21.83 12.76 35.62
C ILE A 124 -20.49 13.43 36.00
N GLU A 125 -19.57 12.68 36.60
CA GLU A 125 -18.25 13.20 37.01
C GLU A 125 -17.34 13.47 35.80
N TYR A 126 -17.40 12.62 34.77
CA TYR A 126 -16.58 12.70 33.55
C TYR A 126 -17.48 12.77 32.30
N PRO A 127 -18.16 13.89 32.03
CA PRO A 127 -19.18 13.99 30.98
C PRO A 127 -18.65 13.74 29.56
N PHE A 128 -17.38 14.06 29.29
CA PHE A 128 -16.74 13.81 28.00
C PHE A 128 -16.65 12.31 27.65
N VAL A 129 -16.72 11.40 28.63
CA VAL A 129 -16.73 9.95 28.41
C VAL A 129 -17.92 9.49 27.59
N THR A 130 -19.04 10.22 27.67
CA THR A 130 -20.22 9.91 26.88
C THR A 130 -19.91 9.90 25.39
N GLU A 131 -19.12 10.88 24.91
CA GLU A 131 -18.75 10.96 23.49
C GLU A 131 -17.80 9.85 23.06
N LEU A 132 -16.85 9.45 23.92
CA LEU A 132 -15.85 8.42 23.62
C LEU A 132 -16.45 7.03 23.34
N ARG A 133 -17.73 6.83 23.70
CA ARG A 133 -18.47 5.58 23.46
C ARG A 133 -19.13 5.52 22.09
N HIS A 134 -19.04 6.59 21.30
CA HIS A 134 -19.71 6.69 20.01
C HIS A 134 -18.70 6.80 18.86
N TYR A 135 -18.70 5.80 17.98
CA TYR A 135 -17.91 5.85 16.76
C TYR A 135 -18.43 6.95 15.82
N SER A 136 -17.61 7.98 15.61
CA SER A 136 -17.94 9.17 14.83
C SER A 136 -16.80 9.49 13.85
N PRO A 137 -16.65 8.71 12.75
CA PRO A 137 -15.48 8.81 11.87
C PRO A 137 -15.29 10.21 11.28
N GLN A 138 -16.33 11.02 11.16
CA GLN A 138 -16.28 12.37 10.60
C GLN A 138 -15.58 13.40 11.51
N LYS A 139 -15.41 13.10 12.81
CA LYS A 139 -14.77 14.02 13.78
C LYS A 139 -13.23 13.99 13.74
N ASN A 140 -12.64 13.05 13.01
CA ASN A 140 -11.19 12.83 12.98
C ASN A 140 -10.69 12.59 11.56
N GLN A 141 -9.37 12.53 11.40
CA GLN A 141 -8.69 12.27 10.14
C GLN A 141 -7.65 11.15 10.31
N PRO A 142 -7.47 10.25 9.32
CA PRO A 142 -6.39 9.26 9.35
C PRO A 142 -5.01 9.90 9.51
N GLY A 143 -4.16 9.34 10.37
CA GLY A 143 -2.79 9.81 10.64
C GLY A 143 -2.66 11.05 11.54
N CYS A 144 -3.77 11.72 11.88
CA CYS A 144 -3.72 13.00 12.59
C CYS A 144 -3.07 12.92 13.97
N SER A 145 -3.23 11.79 14.67
CA SER A 145 -2.72 11.62 16.02
C SER A 145 -1.19 11.54 16.05
N TYR A 146 -0.60 10.76 15.14
CA TYR A 146 0.85 10.65 15.02
C TYR A 146 1.45 11.97 14.52
N ASP A 147 0.82 12.63 13.55
CA ASP A 147 1.32 13.91 13.02
C ASP A 147 1.41 14.99 14.10
N GLU A 148 0.41 15.08 14.99
CA GLU A 148 0.45 16.00 16.13
C GLU A 148 1.61 15.66 17.08
N ALA A 149 1.76 14.39 17.46
CA ALA A 149 2.82 13.95 18.37
C ALA A 149 4.21 14.15 17.76
N ASN A 150 4.37 13.81 16.48
CA ASN A 150 5.60 13.97 15.73
C ASN A 150 5.98 15.45 15.58
N LYS A 151 5.02 16.35 15.36
CA LYS A 151 5.29 17.79 15.22
C LYS A 151 5.91 18.43 16.47
N VAL A 152 5.54 17.95 17.66
CA VAL A 152 6.03 18.50 18.94
C VAL A 152 7.13 17.65 19.58
N PHE A 153 7.55 16.56 18.92
CA PHE A 153 8.57 15.67 19.43
C PHE A 153 9.97 16.31 19.41
N ASP A 154 10.56 16.41 20.60
CA ASP A 154 11.97 16.74 20.82
C ASP A 154 12.73 15.46 21.22
N PRO A 155 13.73 15.02 20.44
CA PRO A 155 14.49 13.81 20.75
C PRO A 155 15.28 13.89 22.06
N ASN A 156 15.48 15.08 22.63
CA ASN A 156 16.19 15.28 23.89
C ASN A 156 15.25 15.41 25.09
N ALA A 157 13.94 15.54 24.86
CA ALA A 157 12.97 15.63 25.93
C ALA A 157 12.72 14.24 26.56
N PRO A 158 12.59 14.15 27.90
CA PRO A 158 12.36 12.88 28.59
C PRO A 158 10.92 12.34 28.40
N SER A 159 9.98 13.19 27.99
CA SER A 159 8.58 12.84 27.78
C SER A 159 7.94 13.71 26.71
N LEU A 160 6.83 13.23 26.13
CA LEU A 160 6.04 14.05 25.20
C LEU A 160 5.27 15.16 25.95
N PRO A 161 5.15 16.36 25.35
CA PRO A 161 4.45 17.48 25.99
C PRO A 161 2.94 17.22 26.08
N ALA A 162 2.23 18.10 26.81
CA ALA A 162 0.76 18.15 26.87
C ALA A 162 0.07 16.81 27.17
N HIS A 163 0.71 15.96 27.97
CA HIS A 163 0.21 14.63 28.34
C HIS A 163 -0.08 13.70 27.15
N LEU A 164 0.60 13.88 26.01
CA LEU A 164 0.36 13.10 24.78
C LEU A 164 0.50 11.59 24.98
N GLU A 165 1.43 11.13 25.82
CA GLU A 165 1.57 9.70 26.15
C GLU A 165 0.31 9.14 26.83
N THR A 166 -0.21 9.85 27.84
CA THR A 166 -1.44 9.47 28.54
C THR A 166 -2.66 9.58 27.62
N ARG A 167 -2.73 10.64 26.81
CA ARG A 167 -3.78 10.84 25.79
C ARG A 167 -3.82 9.68 24.81
N SER A 168 -2.68 9.31 24.23
CA SER A 168 -2.60 8.19 23.28
C SER A 168 -3.02 6.86 23.92
N THR A 169 -2.56 6.59 25.14
CA THR A 169 -2.94 5.39 25.89
C THR A 169 -4.44 5.30 26.12
N MET A 170 -5.05 6.37 26.62
CA MET A 170 -6.50 6.40 26.85
C MET A 170 -7.29 6.36 25.55
N THR A 171 -6.84 7.07 24.52
CA THR A 171 -7.49 7.04 23.20
C THR A 171 -7.48 5.62 22.63
N LYS A 172 -6.35 4.90 22.72
CA LYS A 172 -6.27 3.49 22.30
C LYS A 172 -7.23 2.61 23.08
N VAL A 173 -7.29 2.74 24.41
CA VAL A 173 -8.24 1.98 25.25
C VAL A 173 -9.68 2.15 24.78
N PHE A 174 -10.10 3.39 24.50
CA PHE A 174 -11.45 3.64 24.00
C PHE A 174 -11.64 3.20 22.55
N SER A 175 -10.61 3.26 21.69
CA SER A 175 -10.65 2.72 20.33
C SER A 175 -10.81 1.19 20.32
N ASP A 176 -10.12 0.48 21.21
CA ASP A 176 -10.25 -0.97 21.40
C ASP A 176 -11.67 -1.31 21.91
N PHE A 177 -12.20 -0.51 22.86
CA PHE A 177 -13.59 -0.63 23.29
C PHE A 177 -14.59 -0.40 22.15
N LEU A 178 -14.37 0.60 21.29
CA LEU A 178 -15.23 0.83 20.14
C LEU A 178 -15.15 -0.33 19.15
N ALA A 179 -13.97 -0.90 18.90
CA ALA A 179 -13.81 -2.05 18.03
C ALA A 179 -14.60 -3.27 18.55
N GLU A 180 -14.60 -3.49 19.87
CA GLU A 180 -15.48 -4.49 20.52
C GLU A 180 -16.95 -4.16 20.29
N LYS A 181 -17.39 -2.93 20.61
CA LYS A 181 -18.81 -2.53 20.54
C LYS A 181 -19.39 -2.55 19.14
N THR A 182 -18.57 -2.26 18.14
CA THR A 182 -18.97 -2.21 16.74
C THR A 182 -18.80 -3.54 16.02
N GLY A 183 -18.36 -4.59 16.72
CA GLY A 183 -18.28 -5.96 16.22
C GLY A 183 -17.05 -6.27 15.37
N TYR A 184 -16.01 -5.43 15.41
CA TYR A 184 -14.73 -5.71 14.76
C TYR A 184 -13.82 -6.59 15.62
N VAL A 185 -14.07 -6.63 16.93
CA VAL A 185 -13.41 -7.52 17.89
C VAL A 185 -14.47 -8.28 18.67
N ASP A 186 -14.35 -9.61 18.74
CA ASP A 186 -15.19 -10.50 19.51
C ASP A 186 -14.37 -11.18 20.60
N LEU A 187 -14.43 -10.63 21.82
CA LEU A 187 -13.69 -11.14 22.98
C LEU A 187 -14.16 -12.53 23.46
N SER A 188 -15.27 -13.06 22.93
CA SER A 188 -15.72 -14.42 23.26
C SER A 188 -14.98 -15.49 22.46
N LYS A 189 -14.33 -15.12 21.35
CA LYS A 189 -13.55 -16.01 20.51
C LYS A 189 -12.11 -16.08 20.99
N GLU A 190 -11.50 -17.25 20.82
CA GLU A 190 -10.08 -17.44 21.10
C GLU A 190 -9.21 -16.70 20.07
N PRO A 191 -8.03 -16.19 20.46
CA PRO A 191 -7.07 -15.62 19.51
C PRO A 191 -6.73 -16.62 18.40
N GLY A 192 -6.70 -16.15 17.15
CA GLY A 192 -6.51 -17.00 15.97
C GLY A 192 -7.78 -17.67 15.45
N HIS A 193 -8.91 -17.53 16.16
CA HIS A 193 -10.22 -18.07 15.78
C HIS A 193 -11.24 -16.97 15.48
N GLN A 194 -10.88 -16.03 14.60
CA GLN A 194 -11.72 -14.90 14.17
C GLN A 194 -12.08 -13.92 15.30
N GLN A 195 -11.20 -13.76 16.29
CA GLN A 195 -11.36 -12.75 17.32
C GLN A 195 -11.45 -11.33 16.72
N GLY A 196 -10.77 -11.11 15.60
CA GLY A 196 -10.66 -9.78 14.99
C GLY A 196 -9.65 -8.89 15.72
N HIS A 197 -9.47 -7.67 15.21
CA HIS A 197 -8.48 -6.73 15.74
C HIS A 197 -8.93 -5.28 15.53
N THR A 198 -8.48 -4.36 16.38
CA THR A 198 -8.79 -2.91 16.28
C THR A 198 -8.40 -2.31 14.92
N LYS A 199 -7.39 -2.89 14.27
CA LYS A 199 -7.00 -2.53 12.90
C LYS A 199 -8.13 -2.69 11.88
N SER A 200 -9.07 -3.61 12.08
CA SER A 200 -10.24 -3.70 11.20
C SER A 200 -11.16 -2.48 11.34
N LEU A 201 -11.31 -1.91 12.54
CA LEU A 201 -11.99 -0.62 12.74
C LEU A 201 -11.17 0.55 12.18
N MET A 202 -9.83 0.51 12.27
CA MET A 202 -8.96 1.52 11.64
C MET A 202 -9.10 1.53 10.11
N LEU A 203 -9.21 0.35 9.48
CA LEU A 203 -9.47 0.24 8.04
C LEU A 203 -10.84 0.84 7.67
N ASP A 204 -11.89 0.52 8.44
CA ASP A 204 -13.20 1.13 8.24
C ASP A 204 -13.16 2.65 8.38
N PHE A 205 -12.49 3.15 9.41
CA PHE A 205 -12.27 4.58 9.63
C PHE A 205 -11.55 5.22 8.44
N PHE A 206 -10.46 4.62 7.95
CA PHE A 206 -9.76 5.11 6.76
C PHE A 206 -10.68 5.16 5.54
N LEU A 207 -11.50 4.14 5.33
CA LEU A 207 -12.38 4.06 4.16
C LEU A 207 -13.43 5.18 4.10
N HIS A 208 -13.81 5.77 5.24
CA HIS A 208 -14.65 6.97 5.28
C HIS A 208 -13.95 8.23 4.76
N HIS A 209 -12.61 8.24 4.76
CA HIS A 209 -11.78 9.37 4.33
C HIS A 209 -10.90 9.01 3.13
N LYS A 210 -11.15 7.86 2.49
CA LYS A 210 -10.29 7.31 1.46
C LYS A 210 -10.09 8.32 0.33
N PRO A 211 -8.84 8.72 0.04
CA PRO A 211 -8.58 9.53 -1.14
C PRO A 211 -9.08 8.86 -2.43
N ASP A 212 -9.62 9.66 -3.35
CA ASP A 212 -10.18 9.14 -4.61
C ASP A 212 -9.14 8.44 -5.48
N TRP A 213 -7.87 8.82 -5.34
CA TRP A 213 -6.75 8.21 -6.07
C TRP A 213 -6.40 6.79 -5.62
N ILE A 214 -6.99 6.24 -4.55
CA ILE A 214 -6.69 4.84 -4.16
C ILE A 214 -7.59 3.87 -4.93
N SER A 215 -6.99 2.95 -5.71
CA SER A 215 -7.69 1.91 -6.48
C SER A 215 -7.87 0.59 -5.74
N SER A 216 -6.95 0.25 -4.85
CA SER A 216 -7.00 -0.96 -4.00
C SER A 216 -6.09 -0.81 -2.78
N ILE A 217 -6.31 -1.64 -1.75
CA ILE A 217 -5.50 -1.66 -0.53
C ILE A 217 -4.94 -3.07 -0.31
N LEU A 218 -3.62 -3.19 -0.16
CA LEU A 218 -2.96 -4.38 0.36
C LEU A 218 -2.63 -4.18 1.83
N VAL A 219 -3.24 -4.93 2.73
CA VAL A 219 -2.86 -4.92 4.16
C VAL A 219 -1.84 -6.01 4.44
N VAL A 220 -0.68 -5.65 4.98
CA VAL A 220 0.41 -6.56 5.32
C VAL A 220 0.62 -6.53 6.82
N ASP A 221 0.50 -7.68 7.48
CA ASP A 221 0.50 -7.79 8.94
C ASP A 221 0.98 -9.18 9.38
N ASP A 222 1.69 -9.29 10.50
CA ASP A 222 2.08 -10.57 11.08
C ASP A 222 0.95 -11.23 11.88
N ASN A 223 0.03 -10.42 12.41
CA ASN A 223 -1.02 -10.87 13.30
C ASN A 223 -2.22 -11.45 12.54
N ILE A 224 -2.40 -12.76 12.67
CA ILE A 224 -3.52 -13.50 12.07
C ILE A 224 -4.90 -12.92 12.43
N ASN A 225 -5.08 -12.34 13.62
CA ASN A 225 -6.36 -11.73 14.01
C ASN A 225 -6.67 -10.48 13.18
N VAL A 226 -5.66 -9.74 12.72
CA VAL A 226 -5.83 -8.61 11.80
C VAL A 226 -6.29 -9.13 10.44
N ILE A 227 -5.60 -10.14 9.91
CA ILE A 227 -5.92 -10.75 8.61
C ILE A 227 -7.35 -11.31 8.60
N GLN A 228 -7.72 -12.08 9.62
CA GLN A 228 -9.07 -12.63 9.78
C GLN A 228 -10.12 -11.53 10.01
N GLY A 229 -9.79 -10.49 10.78
CA GLY A 229 -10.68 -9.36 11.02
C GLY A 229 -10.98 -8.58 9.73
N ILE A 230 -9.97 -8.37 8.88
CA ILE A 230 -10.15 -7.75 7.55
C ILE A 230 -10.95 -8.66 6.61
N GLY A 231 -10.72 -9.97 6.66
CA GLY A 231 -11.55 -10.95 5.93
C GLY A 231 -13.03 -10.84 6.32
N THR A 232 -13.32 -10.85 7.62
CA THR A 232 -14.67 -10.68 8.18
C THR A 232 -15.28 -9.33 7.77
N TYR A 233 -14.49 -8.26 7.79
CA TYR A 233 -14.93 -6.93 7.32
C TYR A 233 -15.36 -6.97 5.85
N LYS A 234 -14.55 -7.58 4.97
CA LYS A 234 -14.87 -7.69 3.54
C LYS A 234 -16.17 -8.45 3.30
N GLU A 235 -16.38 -9.55 4.01
CA GLU A 235 -17.59 -10.38 3.89
C GLU A 235 -18.85 -9.65 4.40
N THR A 236 -18.74 -8.96 5.53
CA THR A 236 -19.88 -8.34 6.21
C THR A 236 -20.25 -6.96 5.65
N ARG A 237 -19.26 -6.17 5.20
CA ARG A 237 -19.46 -4.81 4.70
C ARG A 237 -19.44 -4.70 3.18
N ASN A 238 -18.88 -5.70 2.49
CA ASN A 238 -18.78 -5.75 1.02
C ASN A 238 -18.28 -4.43 0.41
N PRO A 239 -17.07 -3.95 0.79
CA PRO A 239 -16.54 -2.70 0.27
C PRO A 239 -16.35 -2.80 -1.25
N LYS A 240 -16.72 -1.73 -1.98
CA LYS A 240 -16.50 -1.66 -3.43
C LYS A 240 -15.01 -1.65 -3.81
N LEU A 241 -14.17 -1.13 -2.90
CA LEU A 241 -12.73 -1.08 -3.09
C LEU A 241 -12.15 -2.48 -2.89
N PRO A 242 -11.33 -2.99 -3.83
CA PRO A 242 -10.58 -4.22 -3.63
C PRO A 242 -9.61 -4.10 -2.43
N ILE A 243 -9.69 -5.05 -1.50
CA ILE A 243 -8.82 -5.12 -0.33
C ILE A 243 -8.20 -6.51 -0.27
N GLY A 244 -6.87 -6.58 -0.38
CA GLY A 244 -6.08 -7.79 -0.18
C GLY A 244 -5.42 -7.82 1.18
N THR A 245 -4.99 -9.00 1.59
CA THR A 245 -4.24 -9.22 2.83
C THR A 245 -3.06 -10.13 2.57
N LEU A 246 -1.92 -9.83 3.19
CA LEU A 246 -0.72 -10.66 3.19
C LEU A 246 -0.26 -10.85 4.63
N GLN A 247 -0.25 -12.10 5.10
CA GLN A 247 0.25 -12.42 6.43
C GLN A 247 1.76 -12.62 6.40
N ILE A 248 2.48 -12.08 7.38
CA ILE A 248 3.93 -12.28 7.55
C ILE A 248 4.17 -13.18 8.76
N GLU A 249 4.45 -14.47 8.54
CA GLU A 249 4.85 -15.36 9.64
C GLU A 249 6.35 -15.29 9.92
N GLN A 250 7.13 -15.03 8.87
CA GLN A 250 8.58 -14.85 8.90
C GLN A 250 9.02 -13.99 7.71
N MET A 251 10.28 -13.52 7.75
CA MET A 251 10.87 -12.88 6.57
C MET A 251 11.05 -13.90 5.45
N GLU A 252 10.54 -13.56 4.27
CA GLU A 252 10.61 -14.38 3.06
C GLU A 252 11.38 -13.66 1.95
N SER A 253 11.63 -14.37 0.85
CA SER A 253 12.31 -13.79 -0.31
C SER A 253 11.41 -12.80 -1.08
N GLU A 254 12.05 -11.95 -1.88
CA GLU A 254 11.35 -11.02 -2.79
C GLU A 254 10.37 -11.74 -3.72
N GLU A 255 10.71 -12.95 -4.18
CA GLU A 255 9.89 -13.75 -5.08
C GLU A 255 8.61 -14.25 -4.42
N VAL A 256 8.70 -14.70 -3.16
CA VAL A 256 7.54 -15.19 -2.39
C VAL A 256 6.56 -14.05 -2.16
N TYR A 257 7.04 -12.89 -1.70
CA TYR A 257 6.19 -11.72 -1.54
C TYR A 257 5.65 -11.21 -2.87
N GLY A 258 6.47 -11.22 -3.92
CA GLY A 258 6.07 -10.80 -5.27
C GLY A 258 4.89 -11.61 -5.81
N ALA A 259 4.87 -12.93 -5.58
CA ALA A 259 3.77 -13.79 -5.98
C ALA A 259 2.48 -13.47 -5.21
N ALA A 260 2.55 -13.22 -3.91
CA ALA A 260 1.38 -12.85 -3.11
C ALA A 260 0.83 -11.46 -3.49
N ILE A 261 1.71 -10.50 -3.77
CA ILE A 261 1.34 -9.16 -4.25
C ILE A 261 0.66 -9.26 -5.62
N ASP A 262 1.13 -10.14 -6.52
CA ASP A 262 0.48 -10.35 -7.82
C ASP A 262 -0.97 -10.83 -7.67
N GLU A 263 -1.26 -11.72 -6.72
CA GLU A 263 -2.63 -12.17 -6.45
C GLU A 263 -3.54 -11.01 -6.01
N HIS A 264 -3.03 -10.10 -5.18
CA HIS A 264 -3.77 -8.90 -4.81
C HIS A 264 -4.01 -7.99 -6.02
N LEU A 265 -2.96 -7.71 -6.79
CA LEU A 265 -3.01 -6.77 -7.90
C LEU A 265 -3.93 -7.25 -9.04
N LYS A 266 -4.13 -8.57 -9.21
CA LYS A 266 -5.16 -9.12 -10.11
C LYS A 266 -6.59 -8.69 -9.76
N THR A 267 -6.84 -8.33 -8.50
CA THR A 267 -8.15 -7.81 -8.04
C THR A 267 -8.30 -6.31 -8.25
N ASP A 268 -7.22 -5.59 -8.55
CA ASP A 268 -7.25 -4.16 -8.84
C ASP A 268 -7.71 -3.92 -10.30
N PRO A 269 -8.83 -3.18 -10.50
CA PRO A 269 -9.38 -2.97 -11.83
C PRO A 269 -8.46 -2.20 -12.78
N HIS A 270 -7.56 -1.37 -12.26
CA HIS A 270 -6.62 -0.57 -13.04
C HIS A 270 -5.33 -1.33 -13.32
N PHE A 271 -4.88 -2.15 -12.36
CA PHE A 271 -3.73 -3.02 -12.58
C PHE A 271 -4.01 -4.10 -13.63
N GLY A 272 -5.26 -4.55 -13.78
CA GLY A 272 -5.64 -5.54 -14.79
C GLY A 272 -5.23 -5.14 -16.22
N VAL A 273 -5.27 -3.85 -16.57
CA VAL A 273 -4.85 -3.33 -17.88
C VAL A 273 -3.32 -3.42 -18.04
N TYR A 274 -2.58 -2.97 -17.03
CA TYR A 274 -1.12 -3.06 -17.01
C TYR A 274 -0.64 -4.51 -17.08
N TYR A 275 -1.23 -5.41 -16.27
CA TYR A 275 -0.89 -6.82 -16.26
C TYR A 275 -1.16 -7.49 -17.61
N LYS A 276 -2.30 -7.17 -18.23
CA LYS A 276 -2.63 -7.66 -19.58
C LYS A 276 -1.60 -7.21 -20.61
N LEU A 277 -1.14 -5.96 -20.54
CA LEU A 277 -0.06 -5.46 -21.40
C LEU A 277 1.25 -6.21 -21.16
N GLN A 278 1.65 -6.40 -19.90
CA GLN A 278 2.86 -7.16 -19.58
C GLN A 278 2.78 -8.59 -20.10
N GLN A 279 1.66 -9.27 -19.89
CA GLN A 279 1.45 -10.64 -20.36
C GLN A 279 1.57 -10.74 -21.88
N LEU A 280 0.98 -9.80 -22.63
CA LEU A 280 1.10 -9.74 -24.09
C LEU A 280 2.56 -9.55 -24.53
N ILE A 281 3.33 -8.71 -23.82
CA ILE A 281 4.76 -8.50 -24.10
C ILE A 281 5.56 -9.76 -23.77
N ASP A 282 5.30 -10.41 -22.63
CA ASP A 282 5.98 -11.62 -22.20
C ASP A 282 5.71 -12.80 -23.15
N ASP A 283 4.48 -12.96 -23.60
CA ASP A 283 4.11 -13.97 -24.61
C ASP A 283 4.85 -13.72 -25.94
N HIS A 284 5.00 -12.46 -26.35
CA HIS A 284 5.77 -12.11 -27.55
C HIS A 284 7.28 -12.33 -27.35
N ILE A 285 7.84 -12.00 -26.19
CA ILE A 285 9.23 -12.31 -25.82
C ILE A 285 9.46 -13.82 -25.85
N LYS A 286 8.54 -14.62 -25.29
CA LYS A 286 8.58 -16.09 -25.33
C LYS A 286 8.55 -16.62 -26.76
N HIS A 287 7.73 -16.02 -27.64
CA HIS A 287 7.71 -16.35 -29.06
C HIS A 287 9.04 -16.01 -29.78
N LEU A 288 9.68 -14.89 -29.42
CA LEU A 288 11.00 -14.54 -29.95
C LEU A 288 12.08 -15.53 -29.47
N ASN A 289 12.05 -15.91 -28.19
CA ASN A 289 12.97 -16.89 -27.60
C ASN A 289 12.81 -18.30 -28.19
N SER A 290 11.58 -18.77 -28.42
CA SER A 290 11.35 -20.07 -29.05
C SER A 290 11.80 -20.13 -30.51
N SER A 291 11.97 -18.96 -31.14
CA SER A 291 12.51 -18.84 -32.50
C SER A 291 14.05 -18.87 -32.55
N TRP A 292 14.77 -18.92 -31.41
CA TRP A 292 16.24 -18.80 -31.31
C TRP A 292 17.02 -19.76 -32.21
N PHE A 293 16.57 -21.01 -32.37
CA PHE A 293 17.27 -22.03 -33.17
C PHE A 293 17.21 -21.82 -34.68
N ASN A 294 16.69 -20.69 -35.15
CA ASN A 294 16.67 -20.36 -36.56
C ASN A 294 17.97 -19.61 -36.94
N PRO A 295 18.92 -20.24 -37.67
CA PRO A 295 20.25 -19.69 -37.97
C PRO A 295 20.24 -18.41 -38.85
N PHE A 296 19.05 -17.94 -39.23
CA PHE A 296 18.82 -16.75 -40.05
C PHE A 296 18.35 -15.54 -39.23
N LEU A 297 18.62 -15.48 -37.92
CA LEU A 297 18.16 -14.39 -37.04
C LEU A 297 19.28 -13.46 -36.60
N SER A 298 19.43 -12.32 -37.27
CA SER A 298 20.17 -11.18 -36.72
C SER A 298 19.29 -10.41 -35.73
N SER A 299 19.57 -10.53 -34.43
CA SER A 299 19.07 -9.69 -33.30
C SER A 299 17.76 -10.01 -32.52
N PRO A 300 17.30 -11.27 -32.33
CA PRO A 300 16.23 -11.56 -31.36
C PRO A 300 16.48 -10.94 -29.98
N GLN A 301 17.73 -10.98 -29.52
CA GLN A 301 18.14 -10.44 -28.23
C GLN A 301 17.88 -8.93 -28.10
N ALA A 302 18.22 -8.13 -29.11
CA ALA A 302 18.01 -6.68 -29.06
C ALA A 302 16.52 -6.31 -29.05
N LYS A 303 15.68 -7.11 -29.73
CA LYS A 303 14.22 -6.93 -29.69
C LYS A 303 13.64 -7.32 -28.34
N ILE A 304 14.14 -8.39 -27.72
CA ILE A 304 13.75 -8.79 -26.37
C ILE A 304 14.13 -7.70 -25.37
N GLU A 305 15.37 -7.22 -25.43
CA GLU A 305 15.85 -6.12 -24.57
C GLU A 305 14.99 -4.86 -24.76
N ALA A 306 14.60 -4.53 -26.00
CA ALA A 306 13.72 -3.39 -26.26
C ALA A 306 12.34 -3.57 -25.61
N LEU A 307 11.78 -4.78 -25.67
CA LEU A 307 10.48 -5.10 -25.07
C LEU A 307 10.53 -5.12 -23.53
N GLU A 308 11.65 -5.55 -22.95
CA GLU A 308 11.87 -5.41 -21.50
C GLU A 308 11.95 -3.94 -21.08
N LEU A 309 12.60 -3.08 -21.87
CA LEU A 309 12.55 -1.63 -21.66
C LEU A 309 11.12 -1.08 -21.76
N LEU A 310 10.28 -1.61 -22.66
CA LEU A 310 8.87 -1.20 -22.73
C LEU A 310 8.11 -1.57 -21.44
N LYS A 311 8.36 -2.76 -20.89
CA LYS A 311 7.77 -3.17 -19.60
C LYS A 311 8.18 -2.24 -18.46
N GLU A 312 9.44 -1.81 -18.43
CA GLU A 312 9.94 -0.84 -17.46
C GLU A 312 9.26 0.54 -17.62
N GLU A 313 9.16 1.05 -18.84
CA GLU A 313 8.47 2.33 -19.13
C GLU A 313 6.97 2.26 -18.75
N LEU A 314 6.31 1.14 -19.02
CA LEU A 314 4.91 0.90 -18.59
C LEU A 314 4.76 0.90 -17.07
N LEU A 315 5.67 0.23 -16.35
CA LEU A 315 5.67 0.20 -14.89
C LEU A 315 5.93 1.58 -14.31
N ASN A 316 6.87 2.32 -14.89
CA ASN A 316 7.19 3.69 -14.50
C ASN A 316 6.00 4.61 -14.71
N ALA A 317 5.33 4.54 -15.87
CA ALA A 317 4.13 5.32 -16.14
C ALA A 317 2.96 4.98 -15.21
N PHE A 318 2.78 3.70 -14.88
CA PHE A 318 1.81 3.28 -13.86
C PHE A 318 2.13 3.86 -12.46
N SER A 319 3.41 4.11 -12.20
CA SER A 319 3.89 4.67 -10.94
C SER A 319 3.82 6.20 -10.85
N THR A 320 3.61 6.93 -11.96
CA THR A 320 3.59 8.40 -11.93
C THR A 320 2.20 8.94 -11.58
N THR A 321 2.13 10.23 -11.26
CA THR A 321 0.85 10.93 -11.05
C THR A 321 0.21 11.40 -12.36
N GLU A 322 0.96 11.39 -13.46
CA GLU A 322 0.53 11.91 -14.76
C GLU A 322 -0.27 10.87 -15.54
N GLU A 323 -1.30 11.33 -16.25
CA GLU A 323 -2.05 10.47 -17.16
C GLU A 323 -1.25 10.24 -18.44
N VAL A 324 -0.88 8.98 -18.68
CA VAL A 324 -0.12 8.59 -19.87
C VAL A 324 -0.97 7.68 -20.75
N ALA A 325 -1.33 8.17 -21.93
CA ALA A 325 -1.97 7.34 -22.94
C ALA A 325 -0.97 6.27 -23.41
N ILE A 326 -1.37 4.99 -23.35
CA ILE A 326 -0.54 3.85 -23.76
C ILE A 326 0.03 4.03 -25.18
N PRO A 327 -0.74 4.49 -26.20
CA PRO A 327 -0.17 4.74 -27.52
C PRO A 327 0.95 5.79 -27.51
N THR A 328 0.78 6.88 -26.77
CA THR A 328 1.79 7.93 -26.63
C THR A 328 3.04 7.43 -25.90
N LEU A 329 2.88 6.60 -24.87
CA LEU A 329 4.00 5.95 -24.19
C LEU A 329 4.79 5.07 -25.16
N ILE A 330 4.08 4.24 -25.93
CA ILE A 330 4.70 3.37 -26.93
C ILE A 330 5.41 4.20 -28.01
N ASP A 331 4.81 5.29 -28.50
CA ASP A 331 5.45 6.18 -29.48
C ASP A 331 6.72 6.82 -28.92
N ASN A 332 6.69 7.29 -27.66
CA ASN A 332 7.86 7.84 -26.98
C ASN A 332 8.97 6.78 -26.83
N TRP A 333 8.60 5.57 -26.39
CA TRP A 333 9.52 4.43 -26.29
C TRP A 333 10.14 4.07 -27.65
N GLN A 334 9.34 3.98 -28.72
CA GLN A 334 9.85 3.69 -30.07
C GLN A 334 10.89 4.73 -30.55
N ASN A 335 10.71 6.00 -30.18
CA ASN A 335 11.60 7.08 -30.58
C ASN A 335 12.81 7.25 -29.64
N ALA A 336 12.84 6.57 -28.49
CA ALA A 336 13.93 6.66 -27.53
C ALA A 336 15.24 6.09 -28.10
N ILE A 337 16.33 6.84 -27.97
CA ILE A 337 17.67 6.44 -28.41
C ILE A 337 18.34 5.65 -27.28
N LYS A 338 18.09 4.34 -27.22
CA LYS A 338 18.53 3.46 -26.13
C LYS A 338 19.52 2.36 -26.58
N PHE A 339 19.69 2.15 -27.88
CA PHE A 339 20.52 1.06 -28.41
C PHE A 339 21.73 1.57 -29.18
N LYS A 340 22.81 0.78 -29.18
CA LYS A 340 23.99 1.03 -29.99
C LYS A 340 24.06 0.02 -31.12
N SER A 341 24.11 0.51 -32.36
CA SER A 341 24.27 -0.34 -33.54
C SER A 341 25.65 -1.01 -33.52
N VAL A 342 25.69 -2.33 -33.68
CA VAL A 342 26.96 -3.09 -33.71
C VAL A 342 27.77 -2.76 -34.97
N SER A 343 27.11 -2.49 -36.10
CA SER A 343 27.77 -2.25 -37.38
C SER A 343 28.33 -0.84 -37.51
N THR A 344 27.62 0.16 -36.97
CA THR A 344 27.99 1.58 -37.12
C THR A 344 28.51 2.21 -35.84
N ASN A 345 28.42 1.50 -34.70
CA ASN A 345 28.72 2.01 -33.36
C ASN A 345 27.93 3.29 -32.99
N ALA A 346 26.91 3.65 -33.77
CA ALA A 346 26.06 4.80 -33.55
C ALA A 346 24.87 4.43 -32.66
N SER A 347 24.43 5.38 -31.82
CA SER A 347 23.20 5.22 -31.07
C SER A 347 21.99 5.32 -32.01
N VAL A 348 21.03 4.41 -31.89
CA VAL A 348 19.86 4.31 -32.75
C VAL A 348 18.57 4.25 -31.93
N PRO A 349 17.44 4.73 -32.49
CA PRO A 349 16.16 4.63 -31.81
C PRO A 349 15.66 3.19 -31.76
N ILE A 350 14.81 2.89 -30.78
CA ILE A 350 14.19 1.56 -30.62
C ILE A 350 13.43 1.13 -31.87
N SER A 351 12.76 2.06 -32.56
CA SER A 351 12.07 1.84 -33.82
C SER A 351 12.97 1.18 -34.88
N THR A 352 14.24 1.59 -34.95
CA THR A 352 15.25 0.99 -35.84
C THR A 352 15.62 -0.43 -35.42
N VAL A 353 15.64 -0.73 -34.12
CA VAL A 353 15.92 -2.09 -33.61
C VAL A 353 14.77 -3.03 -33.94
N ILE A 354 13.53 -2.63 -33.66
CA ILE A 354 12.36 -3.49 -33.90
C ILE A 354 12.06 -3.68 -35.39
N SER A 355 12.45 -2.72 -36.26
CA SER A 355 12.28 -2.81 -37.72
C SER A 355 13.31 -3.69 -38.42
N GLN A 356 14.35 -4.18 -37.73
CA GLN A 356 15.35 -5.05 -38.35
C GLN A 356 14.72 -6.37 -38.80
N HIS A 357 14.74 -6.60 -40.12
CA HIS A 357 14.21 -7.81 -40.75
C HIS A 357 15.18 -9.00 -40.65
N ARG A 358 14.59 -10.20 -40.57
CA ARG A 358 15.29 -11.49 -40.50
C ARG A 358 16.16 -11.77 -41.74
N ASN A 359 15.83 -11.17 -42.89
CA ASN A 359 16.45 -11.52 -44.15
C ASN A 359 16.81 -10.27 -44.95
N LEU A 360 18.05 -9.80 -44.78
CA LEU A 360 18.59 -8.69 -45.59
C LEU A 360 18.71 -9.06 -47.08
N PHE A 361 18.69 -10.36 -47.39
CA PHE A 361 18.86 -10.95 -48.71
C PHE A 361 17.58 -11.01 -49.55
N PHE A 362 16.40 -10.94 -48.92
CA PHE A 362 15.11 -10.96 -49.65
C PHE A 362 14.54 -9.54 -49.68
N THR A 363 14.79 -8.85 -50.78
CA THR A 363 14.35 -7.47 -51.02
C THR A 363 12.83 -7.32 -50.89
N GLU A 364 12.07 -8.35 -51.26
CA GLU A 364 10.61 -8.43 -51.16
C GLU A 364 10.03 -8.33 -49.74
N HIS A 365 10.88 -8.43 -48.71
CA HIS A 365 10.48 -8.31 -47.31
C HIS A 365 10.92 -7.01 -46.64
N ARG A 366 11.66 -6.13 -47.34
CA ARG A 366 12.19 -4.88 -46.76
C ARG A 366 11.11 -3.86 -46.44
N ASP A 367 9.99 -3.88 -47.18
CA ASP A 367 8.90 -2.92 -47.01
C ASP A 367 7.75 -3.43 -46.13
N LYS A 368 7.84 -4.68 -45.64
CA LYS A 368 6.81 -5.27 -44.76
C LYS A 368 7.11 -4.93 -43.31
N LEU A 369 6.12 -4.92 -42.43
CA LEU A 369 6.38 -4.80 -40.99
C LEU A 369 6.93 -6.11 -40.43
N THR A 370 7.87 -6.04 -39.49
CA THR A 370 8.30 -7.22 -38.72
C THR A 370 7.19 -7.69 -37.77
N SER A 371 7.29 -8.92 -37.26
CA SER A 371 6.34 -9.42 -36.26
C SER A 371 6.29 -8.57 -35.00
N THR A 372 7.44 -8.04 -34.55
CA THR A 372 7.49 -7.11 -33.40
C THR A 372 6.85 -5.76 -33.73
N GLN A 373 7.05 -5.21 -34.94
CA GLN A 373 6.35 -3.99 -35.34
C GLN A 373 4.84 -4.19 -35.39
N LEU A 374 4.37 -5.29 -35.99
CA LEU A 374 2.95 -5.64 -36.01
C LEU A 374 2.37 -5.79 -34.61
N PHE A 375 3.08 -6.48 -33.72
CA PHE A 375 2.70 -6.61 -32.31
C PHE A 375 2.56 -5.23 -31.64
N ILE A 376 3.53 -4.34 -31.81
CA ILE A 376 3.48 -3.00 -31.22
C ILE A 376 2.30 -2.18 -31.78
N GLU A 377 2.06 -2.22 -33.10
CA GLU A 377 0.90 -1.54 -33.69
C GLU A 377 -0.43 -2.13 -33.19
N GLN A 378 -0.50 -3.44 -32.98
CA GLN A 378 -1.66 -4.08 -32.37
C GLN A 378 -1.88 -3.59 -30.93
N LEU A 379 -0.83 -3.46 -30.11
CA LEU A 379 -0.95 -2.88 -28.77
C LEU A 379 -1.50 -1.45 -28.84
N LYS A 380 -0.96 -0.60 -29.73
CA LYS A 380 -1.46 0.78 -29.88
C LYS A 380 -2.93 0.82 -30.27
N VAL A 381 -3.38 -0.06 -31.17
CA VAL A 381 -4.78 -0.11 -31.63
C VAL A 381 -5.70 -0.65 -30.55
N GLN A 382 -5.29 -1.75 -29.89
CA GLN A 382 -6.07 -2.41 -28.85
C GLN A 382 -6.29 -1.51 -27.64
N PHE A 383 -5.29 -0.72 -27.28
CA PHE A 383 -5.35 0.22 -26.15
C PHE A 383 -5.53 1.67 -26.62
N LYS A 384 -6.08 1.87 -27.82
CA LYS A 384 -6.47 3.19 -28.31
C LYS A 384 -7.80 3.58 -27.66
N PRO A 385 -7.94 4.79 -27.10
CA PRO A 385 -9.22 5.24 -26.58
C PRO A 385 -10.27 5.27 -27.71
N GLN A 386 -11.30 4.43 -27.62
CA GLN A 386 -12.44 4.43 -28.56
C GLN A 386 -13.61 5.24 -27.99
N ASN A 387 -14.21 6.10 -28.81
CA ASN A 387 -15.56 6.66 -28.63
C ASN A 387 -15.87 7.43 -27.33
N GLY A 388 -14.91 8.13 -26.73
CA GLY A 388 -15.17 9.00 -25.57
C GLY A 388 -15.70 8.28 -24.32
N LYS A 389 -15.65 6.95 -24.29
CA LYS A 389 -15.84 6.10 -23.12
C LYS A 389 -14.69 5.11 -23.09
N GLU A 390 -13.84 5.33 -22.10
CA GLU A 390 -12.46 4.88 -22.04
C GLU A 390 -12.31 3.35 -21.89
N GLU A 391 -11.50 2.72 -22.74
CA GLU A 391 -10.57 1.68 -22.30
C GLU A 391 -9.19 2.33 -22.24
N VAL A 392 -8.96 3.06 -21.16
CA VAL A 392 -7.68 3.67 -20.80
C VAL A 392 -7.10 2.82 -19.67
N LEU A 393 -5.84 3.03 -19.29
CA LEU A 393 -5.50 2.91 -17.86
C LEU A 393 -6.35 3.97 -17.11
N ILE A 394 -7.65 3.69 -16.92
CA ILE A 394 -8.67 4.73 -16.63
C ILE A 394 -8.34 5.42 -15.31
N VAL A 395 -8.15 6.73 -15.37
CA VAL A 395 -8.32 7.63 -14.23
C VAL A 395 -9.71 8.20 -14.41
N ASN A 396 -10.58 7.95 -13.43
CA ASN A 396 -11.99 8.30 -13.51
C ASN A 396 -12.19 9.82 -13.72
N PRO A 397 -12.77 10.29 -14.84
CA PRO A 397 -13.19 11.66 -14.99
C PRO A 397 -14.66 11.73 -14.61
N LEU A 398 -14.94 12.09 -13.35
CA LEU A 398 -16.14 12.81 -12.86
C LEU A 398 -16.36 12.51 -11.37
N HIS A 399 -15.97 13.44 -10.50
CA HIS A 399 -16.84 13.88 -9.40
C HIS A 399 -16.54 15.35 -9.08
N SER A 400 -17.50 16.20 -9.44
CA SER A 400 -17.64 17.53 -8.88
C SER A 400 -18.10 17.39 -7.43
N ILE A 401 -17.34 17.98 -6.53
CA ILE A 401 -17.71 18.24 -5.13
C ILE A 401 -18.91 19.20 -5.14
N ASN A 402 -19.96 18.84 -4.41
CA ASN A 402 -20.72 19.80 -3.61
C ASN A 402 -20.34 19.58 -2.16
#